data_AF-A0A0M1J443-F1
#
_entry.id   AF-A0A0M1J443-F1
#
_cell.length_a   1.000
_cell.length_b   1.000
_cell.length_c   1.000
_cell.angle_alpha   90.00
_cell.angle_beta   90.00
_cell.angle_gamma   90.00
#
_symmetry.space_group_name_H-M   'P 1'
#
loop_
_entity.id
_entity.type
_entity.pdbx_description
1 polymer ?
#
loop_
_entity_poly.entity_id
_entity_poly.type
_entity_poly.pdbx_seq_one_letter_code
_entity_poly.pdbx_strand_id
1 'polypeptide(L)'
;REEHSLVRYDGKDKHFAVAVPAGDARYVMNRKTGAIRMVQGPAMLLPSPIDEVIVRRVLSEQECSTWYPGNEDVAAYNRSLRQLAAVAPTTRSGVVSEGDLERSRKRQGKNHPTASMAMEASSVSRDVSAVVGDVLERGSNFTQPRTITLNTKFDGVPGINIWVGYAVMVVDKRGNRRVVQGPTNILLEYDENLQTIYFSRGCPKTKERNIETVYLRVLNNKIDDGCTVDTKDHVRVYLEYSMRIIRAVL
;
A
#
# COMPACT_ATOMS: atom_id res chain seq x y z
N ARG A 1 25.06 -18.69 28.12
CA ARG A 1 24.42 -19.60 29.11
C ARG A 1 23.56 -20.58 28.34
N GLU A 2 23.59 -21.86 28.70
CA GLU A 2 22.87 -22.96 28.01
C GLU A 2 21.34 -22.78 27.93
N GLU A 3 20.78 -21.85 28.70
CA GLU A 3 19.34 -21.55 28.76
C GLU A 3 18.84 -20.47 27.77
N HIS A 4 19.72 -19.91 26.92
CA HIS A 4 19.32 -18.96 25.88
C HIS A 4 19.44 -19.58 24.49
N SER A 5 18.34 -20.12 23.96
CA SER A 5 18.25 -20.47 22.55
C SER A 5 18.13 -19.17 21.72
N LEU A 6 19.14 -18.89 20.91
CA LEU A 6 19.06 -17.86 19.88
C LEU A 6 18.02 -18.29 18.85
N VAL A 7 16.89 -17.59 18.80
CA VAL A 7 15.85 -17.85 17.82
C VAL A 7 16.34 -17.35 16.46
N ARG A 8 16.83 -18.28 15.64
CA ARG A 8 17.29 -18.05 14.27
C ARG A 8 16.12 -18.10 13.29
N TYR A 9 15.96 -17.06 12.47
CA TYR A 9 15.10 -17.09 11.30
C TYR A 9 15.91 -16.70 10.05
N ASP A 10 15.82 -17.51 8.99
CA ASP A 10 16.39 -17.23 7.65
C ASP A 10 17.90 -16.95 7.62
N GLY A 11 18.66 -17.51 8.59
CA GLY A 11 20.13 -17.42 8.63
C GLY A 11 20.71 -16.06 9.04
N LYS A 12 19.93 -15.15 9.64
CA LYS A 12 20.44 -13.85 10.13
C LYS A 12 19.96 -13.49 11.54
N ASP A 13 20.92 -13.24 12.44
CA ASP A 13 20.73 -12.94 13.87
C ASP A 13 20.47 -11.44 14.19
N LYS A 14 19.82 -10.66 13.29
CA LYS A 14 19.67 -9.22 13.52
C LYS A 14 18.25 -8.73 13.25
N HIS A 15 17.53 -8.42 14.32
CA HIS A 15 16.29 -7.63 14.26
C HIS A 15 16.66 -6.16 14.22
N PHE A 16 16.29 -5.48 13.14
CA PHE A 16 16.53 -4.04 13.01
C PHE A 16 15.25 -3.29 13.33
N ALA A 17 15.39 -2.21 14.12
CA ALA A 17 14.32 -1.24 14.24
C ALA A 17 14.16 -0.53 12.89
N VAL A 18 12.93 -0.49 12.37
CA VAL A 18 12.57 0.22 11.15
C VAL A 18 12.09 1.61 11.54
N ALA A 19 12.73 2.64 10.98
CA ALA A 19 12.25 4.01 11.15
C ALA A 19 10.97 4.21 10.32
N VAL A 20 9.91 4.69 10.97
CA VAL A 20 8.66 5.12 10.32
C VAL A 20 8.63 6.66 10.39
N PRO A 21 8.86 7.36 9.26
CA PRO A 21 8.82 8.82 9.21
C PRO A 21 7.44 9.40 9.53
N ALA A 22 7.39 10.69 9.86
CA ALA A 22 6.12 11.39 10.03
C ALA A 22 5.31 11.38 8.72
N GLY A 23 4.01 11.07 8.81
CA GLY A 23 3.12 10.97 7.64
C GLY A 23 3.13 9.60 6.95
N ASP A 24 4.06 8.71 7.32
CA ASP A 24 4.10 7.33 6.86
C ASP A 24 3.56 6.38 7.95
N ALA A 25 3.20 5.16 7.53
CA ALA A 25 2.87 4.09 8.45
C ALA A 25 3.29 2.73 7.92
N ARG A 26 3.42 1.74 8.81
CA ARG A 26 3.68 0.33 8.46
C ARG A 26 2.60 -0.56 9.06
N TYR A 27 2.25 -1.64 8.35
CA TYR A 27 1.42 -2.69 8.92
C TYR A 27 2.27 -3.72 9.65
N VAL A 28 1.82 -4.11 10.84
CA VAL A 28 2.43 -5.16 11.66
C VAL A 28 1.40 -6.25 11.86
N MET A 29 1.72 -7.46 11.42
CA MET A 29 0.90 -8.64 11.61
C MET A 29 1.40 -9.44 12.80
N ASN A 30 0.49 -9.80 13.71
CA ASN A 30 0.76 -10.81 14.71
C ASN A 30 0.68 -12.21 14.07
N ARG A 31 1.75 -13.00 14.16
CA ARG A 31 1.89 -14.32 13.53
C ARG A 31 1.01 -15.39 14.19
N LYS A 32 0.71 -15.24 15.48
CA LYS A 32 -0.13 -16.19 16.23
C LYS A 32 -1.62 -15.93 16.00
N THR A 33 -2.04 -14.66 16.02
CA THR A 33 -3.46 -14.29 15.91
C THR A 33 -3.88 -13.90 14.50
N GLY A 34 -2.94 -13.56 13.61
CA GLY A 34 -3.21 -13.01 12.29
C GLY A 34 -3.74 -11.57 12.30
N ALA A 35 -3.86 -10.94 13.47
CA ALA A 35 -4.30 -9.56 13.61
C ALA A 35 -3.28 -8.60 12.98
N ILE A 36 -3.75 -7.63 12.21
CA ILE A 36 -2.90 -6.63 11.57
C ILE A 36 -3.23 -5.28 12.19
N ARG A 37 -2.20 -4.59 12.68
CA ARG A 37 -2.31 -3.22 13.19
C ARG A 37 -1.45 -2.27 12.36
N MET A 38 -1.88 -1.03 12.26
CA MET A 38 -1.10 0.04 11.67
C MET A 38 -0.24 0.73 12.73
N VAL A 39 1.02 1.02 12.41
CA VAL A 39 1.92 1.86 13.22
C VAL A 39 2.24 3.11 12.43
N GLN A 40 1.70 4.25 12.86
CA GLN A 40 1.97 5.55 12.27
C GLN A 40 3.26 6.15 12.82
N GLY A 41 4.00 6.87 11.99
CA GLY A 41 5.18 7.61 12.40
C GLY A 41 4.84 9.00 12.96
N PRO A 42 5.83 9.71 13.56
CA PRO A 42 7.23 9.31 13.67
C PRO A 42 7.44 8.26 14.76
N ALA A 43 8.01 7.10 14.41
CA ALA A 43 8.26 6.02 15.36
C ALA A 43 9.46 5.15 14.94
N MET A 44 10.21 4.64 15.92
CA MET A 44 11.16 3.55 15.71
C MET A 44 10.44 2.23 15.98
N LEU A 45 10.01 1.55 14.91
CA LEU A 45 9.28 0.30 14.99
C LEU A 45 10.23 -0.88 15.19
N LEU A 46 10.11 -1.57 16.32
CA LEU A 46 10.82 -2.82 16.60
C LEU A 46 9.81 -3.95 16.78
N PRO A 47 9.49 -4.73 15.72
CA PRO A 47 8.56 -5.85 15.82
C PRO A 47 9.12 -6.94 16.73
N SER A 48 8.25 -7.56 17.55
CA SER A 48 8.63 -8.76 18.30
C SER A 48 9.04 -9.88 17.34
N PRO A 49 10.24 -10.46 17.47
CA PRO A 49 10.76 -11.43 16.52
C PRO A 49 9.97 -12.76 16.51
N ILE A 50 9.30 -13.05 17.61
CA ILE A 50 8.52 -14.28 17.80
C ILE A 50 7.10 -14.09 17.27
N ASP A 51 6.50 -12.94 17.60
CA ASP A 51 5.06 -12.76 17.48
C ASP A 51 4.66 -11.83 16.34
N GLU A 52 5.56 -10.99 15.84
CA GLU A 52 5.19 -9.91 14.91
C GLU A 52 6.04 -9.94 13.64
N VAL A 53 5.45 -9.49 12.54
CA VAL A 53 6.14 -9.32 11.26
C VAL A 53 5.59 -8.11 10.52
N ILE A 54 6.46 -7.33 9.89
CA ILE A 54 6.05 -6.23 9.02
C ILE A 54 5.51 -6.80 7.72
N VAL A 55 4.36 -6.27 7.31
CA VAL A 55 3.65 -6.75 6.13
C VAL A 55 3.22 -5.60 5.24
N ARG A 56 2.96 -5.94 3.97
CA ARG A 56 2.39 -5.01 2.98
C ARG A 56 1.03 -5.51 2.51
N ARG A 57 0.11 -4.57 2.35
CA ARG A 57 -1.21 -4.84 1.75
C ARG A 57 -1.03 -4.93 0.23
N VAL A 58 -1.56 -5.99 -0.35
CA VAL A 58 -1.59 -6.16 -1.80
C VAL A 58 -2.90 -5.57 -2.34
N LEU A 59 -2.80 -4.61 -3.26
CA LEU A 59 -3.98 -4.02 -3.90
C LEU A 59 -4.34 -4.77 -5.18
N SER A 60 -5.64 -4.93 -5.42
CA SER A 60 -6.20 -5.44 -6.67
C SER A 60 -5.98 -4.47 -7.84
N GLU A 61 -6.19 -4.93 -9.07
CA GLU A 61 -6.05 -4.06 -10.25
C GLU A 61 -7.08 -2.93 -10.26
N GLN A 62 -8.29 -3.22 -9.80
CA GLN A 62 -9.36 -2.23 -9.64
C GLN A 62 -9.04 -1.22 -8.53
N GLU A 63 -8.50 -1.66 -7.38
CA GLU A 63 -8.05 -0.72 -6.34
C GLU A 63 -6.93 0.19 -6.86
N CYS A 64 -5.95 -0.36 -7.58
CA CYS A 64 -4.89 0.46 -8.20
C CYS A 64 -5.46 1.50 -9.17
N SER A 65 -6.38 1.11 -10.07
CA SER A 65 -6.93 2.00 -11.08
C SER A 65 -7.85 3.08 -10.50
N THR A 66 -8.61 2.75 -9.46
CA THR A 66 -9.56 3.68 -8.84
C THR A 66 -8.91 4.60 -7.82
N TRP A 67 -8.00 4.09 -6.97
CA TRP A 67 -7.35 4.88 -5.92
C TRP A 67 -6.25 5.79 -6.49
N TYR A 68 -5.51 5.30 -7.49
CA TYR A 68 -4.38 5.99 -8.11
C TYR A 68 -4.56 6.06 -9.65
N PRO A 69 -5.58 6.78 -10.14
CA PRO A 69 -5.90 6.82 -11.56
C PRO A 69 -4.71 7.34 -12.38
N GLY A 70 -4.33 6.59 -13.42
CA GLY A 70 -3.21 6.92 -14.32
C GLY A 70 -1.81 6.61 -13.78
N ASN A 71 -1.68 5.98 -12.60
CA ASN A 71 -0.38 5.64 -12.02
C ASN A 71 0.04 4.20 -12.34
N GLU A 72 0.78 4.04 -13.44
CA GLU A 72 1.25 2.72 -13.90
C GLU A 72 2.27 2.08 -12.94
N ASP A 73 3.07 2.87 -12.24
CA ASP A 73 4.05 2.35 -11.27
C ASP A 73 3.36 1.58 -10.14
N VAL A 74 2.24 2.12 -9.62
CA VAL A 74 1.45 1.46 -8.56
C VAL A 74 0.87 0.15 -9.06
N ALA A 75 0.38 0.12 -10.30
CA ALA A 75 -0.18 -1.09 -10.92
C ALA A 75 0.91 -2.16 -11.13
N ALA A 76 2.07 -1.78 -11.67
CA ALA A 76 3.20 -2.68 -11.89
C ALA A 76 3.76 -3.23 -10.56
N TYR A 77 3.93 -2.35 -9.56
CA TYR A 77 4.38 -2.74 -8.22
C TYR A 77 3.42 -3.74 -7.58
N ASN A 78 2.11 -3.45 -7.56
CA ASN A 78 1.13 -4.38 -6.98
C ASN A 78 0.98 -5.68 -7.78
N ARG A 79 1.22 -5.67 -9.10
CA ARG A 79 1.29 -6.90 -9.89
C ARG A 79 2.44 -7.80 -9.43
N SER A 80 3.61 -7.23 -9.15
CA SER A 80 4.75 -7.98 -8.57
C SER A 80 4.45 -8.50 -7.16
N LEU A 81 3.76 -7.71 -6.32
CA LEU A 81 3.32 -8.15 -4.99
C LEU A 81 2.33 -9.31 -5.07
N ARG A 82 1.38 -9.29 -6.02
CA ARG A 82 0.43 -10.40 -6.22
C ARG A 82 1.13 -11.69 -6.65
N GLN A 83 2.09 -11.60 -7.56
CA GLN A 83 2.90 -12.75 -7.98
C GLN A 83 3.66 -13.34 -6.79
N LEU A 84 4.22 -12.49 -5.93
CA LEU A 84 4.88 -12.94 -4.71
C LEU A 84 3.92 -13.56 -3.70
N ALA A 85 2.76 -12.94 -3.49
CA ALA A 85 1.72 -13.45 -2.60
C ALA A 85 1.21 -14.84 -3.03
N ALA A 86 1.20 -15.14 -4.33
CA ALA A 86 0.79 -16.44 -4.85
C ALA A 86 1.81 -17.56 -4.56
N VAL A 87 3.09 -17.22 -4.40
CA VAL A 87 4.19 -18.18 -4.17
C VAL A 87 4.57 -18.25 -2.69
N ALA A 88 4.29 -17.20 -1.92
CA ALA A 88 4.65 -17.12 -0.51
C ALA A 88 3.78 -18.05 0.36
N PRO A 89 4.35 -18.74 1.35
CA PRO A 89 3.61 -19.59 2.29
C PRO A 89 2.90 -18.77 3.38
N THR A 90 2.59 -17.49 3.13
CA THR A 90 1.97 -16.61 4.14
C THR A 90 0.56 -17.11 4.46
N THR A 91 0.23 -17.14 5.76
CA THR A 91 -1.02 -17.69 6.30
C THR A 91 -2.27 -16.87 5.94
N ARG A 92 -2.12 -15.70 5.28
CA ARG A 92 -3.22 -14.80 4.92
C ARG A 92 -3.11 -14.33 3.47
N SER A 93 -4.15 -14.61 2.68
CA SER A 93 -4.30 -14.09 1.32
C SER A 93 -4.32 -12.56 1.30
N GLY A 94 -3.64 -11.94 0.33
CA GLY A 94 -3.59 -10.48 0.16
C GLY A 94 -2.52 -9.75 0.99
N VAL A 95 -1.58 -10.49 1.59
CA VAL A 95 -0.49 -9.93 2.40
C VAL A 95 0.86 -10.52 1.99
N VAL A 96 1.88 -9.66 1.88
CA VAL A 96 3.28 -10.08 1.65
C VAL A 96 4.14 -9.62 2.82
N SER A 97 4.95 -10.52 3.36
CA SER A 97 5.91 -10.17 4.42
C SER A 97 7.15 -9.51 3.84
N GLU A 98 7.81 -8.65 4.62
CA GLU A 98 9.07 -8.03 4.20
C GLU A 98 10.18 -9.05 3.92
N GLY A 99 10.22 -10.15 4.67
CA GLY A 99 11.16 -11.24 4.42
C GLY A 99 10.98 -11.94 3.06
N ASP A 100 9.75 -12.01 2.55
CA ASP A 100 9.48 -12.58 1.22
C ASP A 100 9.96 -11.65 0.10
N LEU A 101 9.85 -10.34 0.30
CA LEU A 101 10.35 -9.33 -0.62
C LEU A 101 11.87 -9.34 -0.70
N GLU A 102 12.56 -9.42 0.44
CA GLU A 102 14.03 -9.51 0.48
C GLU A 102 14.54 -10.77 -0.22
N ARG A 103 13.89 -11.92 0.01
CA ARG A 103 14.27 -13.18 -0.63
C ARG A 103 14.08 -13.13 -2.14
N SER A 104 13.00 -12.50 -2.60
CA SER A 104 12.75 -12.29 -4.03
C SER A 104 13.83 -11.42 -4.69
N ARG A 105 14.18 -10.26 -4.08
CA ARG A 105 15.23 -9.36 -4.57
C ARG A 105 16.58 -10.08 -4.72
N LYS A 106 16.97 -10.88 -3.72
CA LYS A 106 18.21 -11.68 -3.76
C LYS A 106 18.21 -12.74 -4.88
N ARG A 107 17.05 -13.31 -5.21
CA ARG A 107 16.93 -14.27 -6.32
C ARG A 107 17.03 -13.59 -7.69
N GLN A 108 16.44 -12.41 -7.86
CA GLN A 108 16.58 -11.63 -9.10
C GLN A 108 18.02 -11.16 -9.35
N GLY A 109 18.74 -10.75 -8.30
CA GLY A 109 20.14 -10.30 -8.42
C GLY A 109 21.13 -11.39 -8.87
N LYS A 110 20.78 -12.68 -8.82
CA LYS A 110 21.64 -13.76 -9.32
C LYS A 110 21.60 -13.95 -10.84
N ASN A 111 20.60 -13.38 -11.53
CA ASN A 111 20.38 -13.63 -12.97
C ASN A 111 20.81 -12.46 -13.89
N HIS A 112 21.43 -11.40 -13.36
CA HIS A 112 22.04 -10.32 -14.15
C HIS A 112 23.45 -10.00 -13.64
N PRO A 113 24.52 -10.37 -14.37
CA PRO A 113 25.86 -9.91 -14.04
C PRO A 113 26.05 -8.51 -14.64
N THR A 114 25.55 -7.47 -13.96
CA THR A 114 25.95 -6.09 -14.28
C THR A 114 26.86 -5.55 -13.19
N ALA A 115 28.05 -5.17 -13.62
CA ALA A 115 29.12 -4.63 -12.80
C ALA A 115 28.77 -3.22 -12.29
N SER A 116 28.03 -3.17 -11.19
CA SER A 116 28.02 -2.02 -10.28
C SER A 116 27.87 -2.57 -8.87
N MET A 117 29.01 -2.91 -8.27
CA MET A 117 29.09 -3.27 -6.85
C MET A 117 28.81 -2.02 -6.01
N ALA A 118 27.53 -1.69 -5.83
CA ALA A 118 27.10 -1.03 -4.61
C ALA A 118 27.14 -2.11 -3.52
N MET A 119 28.12 -2.02 -2.63
CA MET A 119 28.30 -2.92 -1.49
C MET A 119 27.09 -2.85 -0.55
N GLU A 120 26.08 -3.68 -0.79
CA GLU A 120 25.19 -4.15 0.26
C GLU A 120 25.90 -5.28 1.01
N ALA A 121 26.30 -4.96 2.23
CA ALA A 121 27.17 -5.76 3.08
C ALA A 121 26.74 -7.24 3.22
N SER A 122 27.69 -8.12 2.90
CA SER A 122 28.01 -9.37 3.60
C SER A 122 26.85 -10.04 4.35
N SER A 123 26.08 -10.86 3.62
CA SER A 123 25.65 -12.14 4.17
C SER A 123 26.89 -13.04 4.25
N VAL A 124 27.57 -13.05 5.39
CA VAL A 124 28.48 -14.16 5.71
C VAL A 124 27.64 -15.42 5.90
N SER A 125 27.38 -16.10 4.79
CA SER A 125 27.19 -17.54 4.81
C SER A 125 28.54 -18.13 5.23
N ARG A 126 28.65 -18.56 6.47
CA ARG A 126 29.67 -19.53 6.87
C ARG A 126 28.92 -20.76 7.36
N ASP A 127 28.67 -21.66 6.41
CA ASP A 127 28.54 -23.07 6.73
C ASP A 127 29.89 -23.51 7.30
N VAL A 128 29.97 -23.60 8.63
CA VAL A 128 31.06 -24.31 9.31
C VAL A 128 30.42 -25.26 10.30
N SER A 129 30.00 -26.41 9.78
CA SER A 129 29.91 -27.62 10.58
C SER A 129 31.33 -28.04 10.94
N ALA A 130 31.90 -27.48 12.02
CA ALA A 130 33.07 -28.03 12.69
C ALA A 130 33.21 -27.47 14.10
N VAL A 131 32.87 -28.33 15.07
CA VAL A 131 33.60 -28.62 16.32
C VAL A 131 33.94 -27.45 17.27
N VAL A 132 33.41 -27.61 18.49
CA VAL A 132 33.80 -27.08 19.80
C VAL A 132 35.22 -26.47 19.87
N GLY A 133 35.27 -25.17 20.11
CA GLY A 133 36.47 -24.42 20.48
C GLY A 133 36.13 -22.94 20.64
N ASP A 134 36.28 -22.40 21.85
CA ASP A 134 35.91 -21.04 22.23
C ASP A 134 36.87 -20.01 21.58
N VAL A 135 36.63 -19.67 20.30
CA VAL A 135 37.34 -18.61 19.58
C VAL A 135 36.36 -17.49 19.27
N LEU A 136 36.31 -16.50 20.16
CA LEU A 136 35.62 -15.23 19.94
C LEU A 136 36.43 -14.37 18.97
N GLU A 137 36.25 -14.58 17.67
CA GLU A 137 36.71 -13.65 16.64
C GLU A 137 35.91 -12.34 16.73
N ARG A 138 36.45 -11.34 17.44
CA ARG A 138 35.92 -9.96 17.39
C ARG A 138 36.23 -9.39 16.01
N GLY A 139 35.28 -9.51 15.09
CA GLY A 139 35.39 -8.92 13.75
C GLY A 139 35.66 -7.41 13.84
N SER A 140 36.81 -6.96 13.37
CA SER A 140 37.23 -5.56 13.27
C SER A 140 36.54 -4.79 12.13
N ASN A 141 35.36 -5.28 11.69
CA ASN A 141 34.60 -4.63 10.64
C ASN A 141 33.89 -3.40 11.19
N PHE A 142 34.51 -2.23 11.00
CA PHE A 142 33.88 -0.94 11.17
C PHE A 142 32.57 -0.92 10.38
N THR A 143 31.45 -1.03 11.10
CA THR A 143 30.13 -0.96 10.48
C THR A 143 29.85 0.51 10.28
N GLN A 144 30.08 1.01 9.07
CA GLN A 144 29.77 2.39 8.71
C GLN A 144 28.32 2.71 9.13
N PRO A 145 28.05 3.93 9.67
CA PRO A 145 26.69 4.37 9.95
C PRO A 145 25.86 4.19 8.68
N ARG A 146 24.80 3.38 8.75
CA ARG A 146 23.98 3.11 7.58
C ARG A 146 23.20 4.36 7.22
N THR A 147 23.47 4.92 6.04
CA THR A 147 22.63 5.93 5.43
C THR A 147 21.27 5.31 5.14
N ILE A 148 20.22 5.79 5.81
CA ILE A 148 18.84 5.36 5.56
C ILE A 148 18.45 5.92 4.19
N THR A 149 18.31 5.06 3.18
CA THR A 149 17.77 5.46 1.88
C THR A 149 16.26 5.63 1.99
N LEU A 150 15.79 6.88 1.96
CA LEU A 150 14.37 7.26 2.13
C LEU A 150 13.52 7.01 0.87
N ASN A 151 13.81 5.99 0.06
CA ASN A 151 12.95 5.66 -1.07
C ASN A 151 11.76 4.80 -0.59
N THR A 152 10.85 5.43 0.16
CA THR A 152 9.72 4.77 0.84
C THR A 152 8.43 4.74 0.01
N LYS A 153 8.48 5.09 -1.28
CA LYS A 153 7.29 5.29 -2.16
C LYS A 153 6.23 4.18 -2.06
N PHE A 154 6.65 2.91 -1.93
CA PHE A 154 5.75 1.74 -1.87
C PHE A 154 5.93 0.88 -0.61
N ASP A 155 6.57 1.46 0.39
CA ASP A 155 7.03 0.75 1.57
C ASP A 155 5.99 0.80 2.69
N GLY A 156 5.19 1.86 2.70
CA GLY A 156 4.20 2.13 3.73
C GLY A 156 2.80 1.57 3.47
N VAL A 157 1.91 1.98 4.36
CA VAL A 157 0.46 1.85 4.24
C VAL A 157 -0.04 2.66 3.03
N PRO A 158 -1.05 2.18 2.27
CA PRO A 158 -1.66 2.96 1.21
C PRO A 158 -2.19 4.31 1.73
N GLY A 159 -1.60 5.39 1.22
CA GLY A 159 -2.01 6.76 1.49
C GLY A 159 -2.83 7.33 0.34
N ILE A 160 -3.88 8.09 0.66
CA ILE A 160 -4.78 8.73 -0.30
C ILE A 160 -4.74 10.24 -0.09
N ASN A 161 -4.26 10.95 -1.12
CA ASN A 161 -4.25 12.40 -1.13
C ASN A 161 -5.57 12.91 -1.72
N ILE A 162 -6.39 13.52 -0.87
CA ILE A 162 -7.68 14.08 -1.24
C ILE A 162 -7.48 15.57 -1.50
N TRP A 163 -7.72 15.99 -2.74
CA TRP A 163 -7.53 17.38 -3.16
C TRP A 163 -8.67 18.30 -2.70
N VAL A 164 -8.42 19.60 -2.73
CA VAL A 164 -9.43 20.62 -2.41
C VAL A 164 -10.68 20.42 -3.26
N GLY A 165 -11.85 20.44 -2.61
CA GLY A 165 -13.13 20.29 -3.29
C GLY A 165 -13.46 18.86 -3.73
N TYR A 166 -12.67 17.87 -3.30
CA TYR A 166 -12.99 16.46 -3.40
C TYR A 166 -13.26 15.84 -2.04
N ALA A 167 -14.03 14.76 -2.05
CA ALA A 167 -14.26 13.90 -0.91
C ALA A 167 -14.17 12.43 -1.31
N VAL A 168 -13.80 11.58 -0.36
CA VAL A 168 -13.81 10.13 -0.49
C VAL A 168 -14.59 9.53 0.67
N MET A 169 -15.22 8.39 0.42
CA MET A 169 -15.94 7.63 1.45
C MET A 169 -15.13 6.41 1.83
N VAL A 170 -14.65 6.39 3.07
CA VAL A 170 -13.91 5.27 3.65
C VAL A 170 -14.90 4.35 4.32
N VAL A 171 -14.81 3.06 4.00
CA VAL A 171 -15.67 2.01 4.54
C VAL A 171 -14.81 0.93 5.17
N ASP A 172 -15.15 0.54 6.39
CA ASP A 172 -14.54 -0.59 7.09
C ASP A 172 -15.32 -1.88 6.75
N LYS A 173 -14.65 -3.04 6.79
CA LYS A 173 -15.28 -4.36 6.74
C LYS A 173 -16.33 -4.56 7.84
N ARG A 174 -16.23 -3.85 8.97
CA ARG A 174 -17.25 -3.86 10.04
C ARG A 174 -18.51 -3.08 9.69
N GLY A 175 -18.53 -2.36 8.56
CA GLY A 175 -19.66 -1.56 8.08
C GLY A 175 -19.65 -0.10 8.52
N ASN A 176 -18.65 0.33 9.30
CA ASN A 176 -18.47 1.75 9.63
C ASN A 176 -18.14 2.53 8.35
N ARG A 177 -18.71 3.73 8.22
CA ARG A 177 -18.46 4.61 7.07
C ARG A 177 -18.10 6.00 7.57
N ARG A 178 -17.11 6.62 6.94
CA ARG A 178 -16.78 8.02 7.17
C ARG A 178 -16.46 8.72 5.86
N VAL A 179 -16.91 9.96 5.75
CA VAL A 179 -16.59 10.82 4.61
C VAL A 179 -15.41 11.69 5.00
N VAL A 180 -14.38 11.71 4.17
CA VAL A 180 -13.22 12.59 4.36
C VAL A 180 -13.21 13.61 3.22
N GLN A 181 -13.24 14.89 3.57
CA GLN A 181 -13.15 16.00 2.62
C GLN A 181 -11.72 16.55 2.57
N GLY A 182 -11.24 16.86 1.37
CA GLY A 182 -9.92 17.44 1.16
C GLY A 182 -9.85 18.94 1.51
N PRO A 183 -8.65 19.51 1.67
CA PRO A 183 -7.34 18.91 1.41
C PRO A 183 -6.80 18.10 2.61
N THR A 184 -6.69 16.78 2.48
CA THR A 184 -6.16 15.90 3.54
C THR A 184 -5.49 14.69 2.93
N ASN A 185 -4.38 14.22 3.53
CA ASN A 185 -3.81 12.91 3.25
C ASN A 185 -4.26 11.91 4.31
N ILE A 186 -4.91 10.83 3.91
CA ILE A 186 -5.35 9.77 4.82
C ILE A 186 -4.53 8.51 4.60
N LEU A 187 -4.21 7.81 5.68
CA LEU A 187 -3.63 6.46 5.65
C LEU A 187 -4.75 5.47 5.93
N LEU A 188 -4.89 4.45 5.09
CA LEU A 188 -5.97 3.46 5.22
C LEU A 188 -5.58 2.36 6.21
N GLU A 189 -6.48 2.00 7.11
CA GLU A 189 -6.30 0.76 7.87
C GLU A 189 -6.38 -0.47 6.96
N TYR A 190 -5.98 -1.63 7.48
CA TYR A 190 -5.89 -2.85 6.67
C TYR A 190 -7.27 -3.35 6.20
N ASP A 191 -8.30 -3.16 7.03
CA ASP A 191 -9.69 -3.50 6.77
C ASP A 191 -10.49 -2.38 6.10
N GLU A 192 -9.91 -1.19 5.95
CA GLU A 192 -10.54 -0.08 5.27
C GLU A 192 -10.45 -0.20 3.75
N ASN A 193 -11.50 0.25 3.08
CA ASN A 193 -11.58 0.38 1.64
C ASN A 193 -12.20 1.72 1.26
N LEU A 194 -12.03 2.14 0.02
CA LEU A 194 -12.70 3.31 -0.52
C LEU A 194 -13.95 2.86 -1.26
N GLN A 195 -15.08 3.49 -0.98
CA GLN A 195 -16.30 3.19 -1.70
C GLN A 195 -16.24 3.76 -3.11
N THR A 196 -16.39 2.88 -4.08
CA THR A 196 -16.47 3.23 -5.49
C THR A 196 -17.83 3.80 -5.85
N ILE A 197 -17.83 4.83 -6.70
CA ILE A 197 -19.00 5.47 -7.27
C ILE A 197 -18.90 5.50 -8.79
N TYR A 198 -20.05 5.44 -9.44
CA TYR A 198 -20.17 5.40 -10.89
C TYR A 198 -20.89 6.68 -11.38
N PHE A 199 -20.28 7.41 -12.30
CA PHE A 199 -20.90 8.57 -12.94
C PHE A 199 -21.08 8.36 -14.43
N SER A 200 -22.21 8.79 -14.98
CA SER A 200 -22.38 8.86 -16.44
C SER A 200 -21.45 9.94 -17.02
N ARG A 201 -20.82 9.64 -18.15
CA ARG A 201 -20.06 10.59 -18.98
C ARG A 201 -20.79 10.99 -20.26
N GLY A 202 -21.95 10.40 -20.55
CA GLY A 202 -22.74 10.72 -21.74
C GLY A 202 -23.47 12.05 -21.60
N CYS A 203 -23.67 12.72 -22.73
CA CYS A 203 -24.61 13.82 -22.92
C CYS A 203 -25.38 13.53 -24.23
N PRO A 204 -26.66 13.08 -24.21
CA PRO A 204 -27.50 12.80 -23.04
C PRO A 204 -26.91 11.78 -22.08
N LYS A 205 -27.20 11.90 -20.78
CA LYS A 205 -26.74 10.92 -19.80
C LYS A 205 -27.32 9.53 -20.07
N THR A 206 -26.43 8.55 -20.20
CA THR A 206 -26.78 7.15 -20.38
C THR A 206 -26.04 6.27 -19.37
N LYS A 207 -26.54 5.05 -19.14
CA LYS A 207 -25.87 4.08 -18.25
C LYS A 207 -24.70 3.34 -18.91
N GLU A 208 -24.51 3.53 -20.21
CA GLU A 208 -23.54 2.77 -21.02
C GLU A 208 -22.10 3.27 -20.81
N ARG A 209 -21.93 4.58 -20.67
CA ARG A 209 -20.61 5.21 -20.54
C ARG A 209 -20.41 5.74 -19.13
N ASN A 210 -20.05 4.84 -18.22
CA ASN A 210 -19.78 5.20 -16.82
C ASN A 210 -18.29 5.42 -16.58
N ILE A 211 -17.96 6.39 -15.73
CA ILE A 211 -16.66 6.49 -15.07
C ILE A 211 -16.77 5.90 -13.68
N GLU A 212 -15.84 5.02 -13.36
CA GLU A 212 -15.67 4.45 -12.04
C GLU A 212 -14.60 5.26 -11.29
N THR A 213 -14.92 5.75 -10.11
CA THR A 213 -13.97 6.51 -9.29
C THR A 213 -14.31 6.42 -7.82
N VAL A 214 -13.38 6.77 -6.94
CA VAL A 214 -13.58 6.91 -5.48
C VAL A 214 -13.67 8.37 -5.04
N TYR A 215 -13.34 9.30 -5.95
CA TYR A 215 -13.29 10.73 -5.68
C TYR A 215 -14.58 11.41 -6.14
N LEU A 216 -15.31 12.00 -5.19
CA LEU A 216 -16.47 12.82 -5.47
C LEU A 216 -16.07 14.30 -5.44
N ARG A 217 -16.35 15.03 -6.53
CA ARG A 217 -16.20 16.49 -6.54
C ARG A 217 -17.38 17.14 -5.80
N VAL A 218 -17.10 17.77 -4.68
CA VAL A 218 -18.10 18.33 -3.74
C VAL A 218 -18.25 19.84 -3.83
N LEU A 219 -17.24 20.53 -4.39
CA LEU A 219 -17.25 21.98 -4.57
C LEU A 219 -17.17 22.37 -6.05
N ASN A 220 -17.91 23.42 -6.40
CA ASN A 220 -17.89 24.08 -7.71
C ASN A 220 -17.96 23.09 -8.86
N ASN A 221 -18.87 22.13 -8.76
CA ASN A 221 -19.08 21.14 -9.81
C ASN A 221 -20.08 21.69 -10.84
N LYS A 222 -19.81 21.45 -12.12
CA LYS A 222 -20.71 21.81 -13.23
C LYS A 222 -21.04 20.52 -13.96
N ILE A 223 -22.33 20.22 -14.07
CA ILE A 223 -22.84 19.01 -14.67
C ILE A 223 -23.70 19.42 -15.85
N ASP A 224 -23.25 19.07 -17.04
CA ASP A 224 -23.99 19.32 -18.28
C ASP A 224 -24.79 18.06 -18.64
N ASP A 225 -25.97 18.26 -19.22
CA ASP A 225 -26.82 17.18 -19.74
C ASP A 225 -27.76 17.71 -20.84
N GLY A 226 -28.32 16.79 -21.61
CA GLY A 226 -29.31 17.08 -22.65
C GLY A 226 -30.48 16.12 -22.56
N CYS A 227 -31.71 16.62 -22.70
CA CYS A 227 -32.89 15.76 -22.76
C CYS A 227 -33.85 16.18 -23.86
N THR A 228 -34.55 15.20 -24.42
CA THR A 228 -35.64 15.41 -25.36
C THR A 228 -36.94 15.40 -24.58
N VAL A 229 -37.73 16.46 -24.70
CA VAL A 229 -39.05 16.59 -24.06
C VAL A 229 -40.11 16.85 -25.13
N ASP A 230 -41.30 16.31 -24.91
CA ASP A 230 -42.46 16.58 -25.74
C ASP A 230 -43.36 17.58 -24.99
N THR A 231 -43.70 18.70 -25.64
CA THR A 231 -44.57 19.72 -25.06
C THR A 231 -46.04 19.32 -25.13
N LYS A 232 -46.92 20.05 -24.44
CA LYS A 232 -48.38 19.83 -24.49
C LYS A 232 -48.93 19.92 -25.92
N ASP A 233 -48.28 20.70 -26.78
CA ASP A 233 -48.66 20.89 -28.19
C ASP A 233 -48.06 19.80 -29.11
N HIS A 234 -47.55 18.70 -28.54
CA HIS A 234 -46.90 17.59 -29.24
C HIS A 234 -45.67 18.00 -30.07
N VAL A 235 -45.00 19.09 -29.67
CA VAL A 235 -43.74 19.52 -30.28
C VAL A 235 -42.59 18.92 -29.49
N ARG A 236 -41.70 18.23 -30.20
CA ARG A 236 -40.48 17.66 -29.63
C ARG A 236 -39.37 18.72 -29.57
N VAL A 237 -38.87 18.98 -28.37
CA VAL A 237 -37.80 19.95 -28.13
C VAL A 237 -36.61 19.24 -27.50
N TYR A 238 -35.41 19.58 -27.96
CA TYR A 238 -34.16 19.16 -27.33
C TYR A 238 -33.65 20.28 -26.43
N LEU A 239 -33.49 19.99 -25.15
CA LEU A 239 -33.02 20.93 -24.14
C LEU A 239 -31.61 20.54 -23.72
N GLU A 240 -30.66 21.45 -23.92
CA GLU A 240 -29.34 21.38 -23.29
C GLU A 240 -29.34 22.24 -22.04
N TYR A 241 -28.91 21.67 -20.92
CA TYR A 241 -28.92 22.36 -19.64
C TYR A 241 -27.65 22.08 -18.85
N SER A 242 -27.31 23.04 -17.99
CA SER A 242 -26.13 22.97 -17.14
C SER A 242 -26.52 23.23 -15.69
N MET A 243 -26.27 22.24 -14.83
CA MET A 243 -26.53 22.33 -13.40
C MET A 243 -25.23 22.64 -12.67
N ARG A 244 -25.22 23.74 -11.92
CA ARG A 244 -24.08 24.14 -11.11
C ARG A 244 -24.34 23.76 -9.65
N ILE A 245 -23.52 22.87 -9.11
CA ILE A 245 -23.57 22.46 -7.72
C ILE A 245 -22.49 23.23 -6.97
N ILE A 246 -22.93 24.17 -6.12
CA ILE A 246 -22.03 25.03 -5.33
C ILE A 246 -21.41 24.20 -4.19
N ARG A 247 -22.23 23.42 -3.49
CA ARG A 247 -21.81 22.55 -2.40
C ARG A 247 -22.69 21.30 -2.34
N ALA A 248 -22.06 20.13 -2.34
CA ALA A 248 -22.74 18.90 -1.97
C ALA A 248 -22.84 18.83 -0.43
N VAL A 249 -24.04 18.57 0.10
CA VAL A 249 -24.22 18.26 1.53
C VAL A 249 -23.82 16.80 1.72
N LEU A 250 -22.81 16.56 2.55
CA LEU A 250 -22.24 15.25 2.86
C LEU A 250 -22.37 14.94 4.35
#